data_AF-C7LNH7-F1
#
_entry.id   AF-C7LNH7-F1
#
_cell.length_a   1.000
_cell.length_b   1.000
_cell.length_c   1.000
_cell.angle_alpha   90.00
_cell.angle_beta   90.00
_cell.angle_gamma   90.00
#
_symmetry.space_group_name_H-M   'P 1'
#
loop_
_entity.id
_entity.type
_entity.pdbx_description
1 polymer ?
#
loop_
_entity_poly.entity_id
_entity_poly.type
_entity_poly.pdbx_seq_one_letter_code
_entity_poly.pdbx_strand_id
1 'polypeptide(L)'
;MRTKAGGLSLRLRTFRMQSPGTLLAASVFAAMAVTPVAVLLYSFLTPEQDIWRHLAEHVLPDLVGNTIALLALVIPMTAILGVGLAWLTTVCDYPGRKFFSWALTLPLAVPPYVYAFVYLGLLDFAGPVQTTIRQVLPGVGFVDIRNVFGVAAILSMAFYPYVYLLCRSAFLTQGRTAMEAARTLGLSPSRAFFRVAIPMARPWIAAGVTLVCMETLADFGAVSIFNYDTFTTAIYKAWFGLFSLKAASQLSAVLVAFVLVMLALEQRFRARLRFTEAGRSGTPALHLRLTGAAKWLAFALSSLIFVFAFAVPCLQLLLWAWKATGPNTASYLQLGKDTLILGLMTAVATSAVSLLLAFARRSNPGTGWIIRIATLGYAMPGTILAVGIFIPAAFIDNTMLDFIASTTGVPMSPFIQGSLALLVIAYTVRFLAAGFGSIDSAMQRITPSVVEAARTMGCHGAALVRRVHLPMTRTGILTAAILVLVDVMKELPVTLMMRPFGWDTLAVKIYEFTSEGEWKMAATPALVLIAAGLVPIMLLTGKTETRNKS
;
A
#
# COMPACT_ATOMS: atom_id res chain seq x y z
N MET A 1 48.84 -28.83 -28.14
CA MET A 1 47.82 -29.11 -29.17
C MET A 1 46.44 -28.80 -28.60
N ARG A 2 45.76 -27.80 -29.15
CA ARG A 2 44.39 -27.37 -28.79
C ARG A 2 43.38 -28.24 -29.53
N THR A 3 42.54 -28.98 -28.83
CA THR A 3 41.33 -29.58 -29.40
C THR A 3 40.12 -28.71 -29.06
N LYS A 4 39.62 -27.98 -30.06
CA LYS A 4 38.36 -27.25 -30.02
C LYS A 4 37.21 -28.24 -30.11
N ALA A 5 36.53 -28.52 -28.99
CA ALA A 5 35.20 -29.12 -29.02
C ALA A 5 34.19 -28.02 -29.36
N GLY A 6 33.76 -27.96 -30.62
CA GLY A 6 32.71 -27.07 -31.09
C GLY A 6 31.35 -27.53 -30.56
N GLY A 7 30.92 -26.94 -29.44
CA GLY A 7 29.54 -27.05 -28.97
C GLY A 7 28.63 -26.22 -29.87
N LEU A 8 27.85 -26.91 -30.71
CA LEU A 8 26.76 -26.33 -31.48
C LEU A 8 25.72 -25.74 -30.50
N SER A 9 25.79 -24.44 -30.25
CA SER A 9 24.71 -23.73 -29.55
C SER A 9 23.54 -23.60 -30.53
N LEU A 10 22.62 -24.58 -30.47
CA LEU A 10 21.29 -24.48 -31.06
C LEU A 10 20.57 -23.28 -30.41
N ARG A 11 20.74 -22.09 -31.02
CA ARG A 11 19.85 -20.95 -30.82
C ARG A 11 18.49 -21.36 -31.39
N LEU A 12 17.70 -22.08 -30.60
CA LEU A 12 16.27 -22.24 -30.84
C LEU A 12 15.65 -20.84 -30.81
N ARG A 13 15.50 -20.24 -32.00
CA ARG A 13 14.62 -19.10 -32.22
C ARG A 13 13.21 -19.59 -31.92
N THR A 14 12.79 -19.43 -30.68
CA THR A 14 11.39 -19.59 -30.28
C THR A 14 10.58 -18.61 -31.13
N PHE A 15 9.77 -19.16 -32.04
CA PHE A 15 8.80 -18.40 -32.83
C PHE A 15 7.79 -17.80 -31.84
N ARG A 16 8.05 -16.58 -31.39
CA ARG A 16 7.16 -15.85 -30.49
C ARG A 16 6.03 -15.28 -31.32
N MET A 17 4.82 -15.80 -31.13
CA MET A 17 3.60 -15.11 -31.54
C MET A 17 3.56 -13.75 -30.82
N GLN A 18 3.98 -12.71 -31.53
CA GLN A 18 3.63 -11.35 -31.19
C GLN A 18 2.15 -11.22 -31.50
N SER A 19 1.26 -11.39 -30.52
CA SER A 19 -0.13 -11.00 -30.71
C SER A 19 -0.21 -9.47 -30.60
N PRO A 20 -0.42 -8.73 -31.70
CA PRO A 20 -0.50 -7.27 -31.64
C PRO A 20 -1.58 -6.78 -30.66
N GLY A 21 -2.65 -7.55 -30.46
CA GLY A 21 -3.72 -7.23 -29.51
C GLY A 21 -3.28 -7.17 -28.04
N THR A 22 -2.37 -8.03 -27.58
CA THR A 22 -1.90 -7.97 -26.17
C THR A 22 -0.96 -6.80 -25.93
N LEU A 23 -0.21 -6.39 -26.96
CA LEU A 23 0.63 -5.20 -26.91
C LEU A 23 -0.24 -3.94 -26.87
N LEU A 24 -1.25 -3.86 -27.74
CA LEU A 24 -2.22 -2.76 -27.76
C LEU A 24 -2.91 -2.62 -26.38
N ALA A 25 -3.41 -3.72 -25.82
CA ALA A 25 -4.03 -3.71 -24.50
C ALA A 25 -3.07 -3.20 -23.40
N ALA A 26 -1.82 -3.68 -23.38
CA ALA A 26 -0.82 -3.21 -22.43
C ALA A 26 -0.53 -1.70 -22.60
N SER A 27 -0.45 -1.22 -23.83
CA SER A 27 -0.26 0.20 -24.15
C SER A 27 -1.44 1.07 -23.71
N VAL A 28 -2.68 0.59 -23.85
CA VAL A 28 -3.87 1.31 -23.37
C VAL A 28 -3.83 1.50 -21.86
N PHE A 29 -3.55 0.46 -21.08
CA PHE A 29 -3.45 0.59 -19.62
C PHE A 29 -2.25 1.41 -19.17
N ALA A 30 -1.13 1.34 -19.90
CA ALA A 30 -0.01 2.24 -19.67
C ALA A 30 -0.38 3.70 -19.93
N ALA A 31 -1.13 3.98 -21.01
CA ALA A 31 -1.64 5.31 -21.29
C ALA A 31 -2.57 5.79 -20.17
N MET A 32 -3.51 4.96 -19.71
CA MET A 32 -4.41 5.29 -18.60
C MET A 32 -3.66 5.63 -17.30
N ALA A 33 -2.55 4.95 -17.00
CA ALA A 33 -1.74 5.24 -15.82
C ALA A 33 -0.91 6.53 -15.97
N VAL A 34 -0.50 6.88 -17.19
CA VAL A 34 0.28 8.09 -17.50
C VAL A 34 -0.61 9.33 -17.60
N THR A 35 -1.84 9.21 -18.08
CA THR A 35 -2.75 10.35 -18.29
C THR A 35 -2.86 11.25 -17.05
N PRO A 36 -3.07 10.73 -15.81
CA PRO A 36 -3.15 11.57 -14.63
C PRO A 36 -1.86 12.36 -14.37
N VAL A 37 -0.70 11.71 -14.53
CA VAL A 37 0.61 12.37 -14.37
C VAL A 37 0.78 13.46 -15.43
N ALA A 38 0.48 13.15 -16.69
CA ALA A 38 0.64 14.07 -17.80
C ALA A 38 -0.26 15.30 -17.67
N VAL A 39 -1.53 15.11 -17.33
CA VAL A 39 -2.49 16.21 -17.12
C VAL A 39 -2.08 17.11 -15.96
N LEU A 40 -1.62 16.51 -14.85
CA LEU A 40 -1.17 17.28 -13.70
C LEU A 40 0.12 18.05 -14.00
N LEU A 41 1.10 17.44 -14.65
CA LEU A 41 2.32 18.15 -15.06
C LEU A 41 2.03 19.24 -16.10
N TYR A 42 1.04 19.04 -16.98
CA TYR A 42 0.59 20.07 -17.91
C TYR A 42 0.04 21.30 -17.18
N SER A 43 -0.54 21.15 -15.99
CA SER A 43 -1.04 22.30 -15.20
C SER A 43 0.06 23.29 -14.80
N PHE A 44 1.35 22.90 -14.82
CA PHE A 44 2.47 23.82 -14.64
C PHE A 44 2.68 24.78 -15.82
N LEU A 45 2.24 24.39 -17.02
CA LEU A 45 2.39 25.21 -18.23
C LEU A 45 1.29 26.27 -18.36
N THR A 46 0.18 26.10 -17.63
CA THR A 46 -0.96 27.01 -17.64
C THR A 46 -1.30 27.50 -16.23
N PRO A 47 -0.35 28.10 -15.49
CA PRO A 47 -0.63 28.54 -14.13
C PRO A 47 -1.55 29.76 -14.13
N GLU A 48 -2.52 29.77 -13.23
CA GLU A 48 -3.19 31.03 -12.87
C GLU A 48 -2.24 31.83 -11.99
N GLN A 49 -1.81 33.00 -12.46
CA GLN A 49 -0.73 33.73 -11.82
C GLN A 49 -1.07 34.11 -10.37
N ASP A 50 -2.30 34.55 -10.12
CA ASP A 50 -2.73 34.99 -8.79
C ASP A 50 -2.79 33.82 -7.79
N ILE A 51 -3.40 32.69 -8.19
CA ILE A 51 -3.46 31.48 -7.37
C ILE A 51 -2.05 30.94 -7.12
N TRP A 52 -1.22 30.85 -8.17
CA TRP A 52 0.13 30.32 -8.05
C TRP A 52 1.01 31.17 -7.14
N ARG A 53 0.91 32.50 -7.25
CA ARG A 53 1.65 33.43 -6.40
C ARG A 53 1.24 33.28 -4.94
N HIS A 54 -0.06 33.25 -4.66
CA HIS A 54 -0.56 33.03 -3.30
C HIS A 54 -0.11 31.68 -2.74
N LEU A 55 -0.20 30.60 -3.52
CA LEU A 55 0.27 29.27 -3.12
C LEU A 55 1.78 29.27 -2.83
N ALA A 56 2.59 29.92 -3.67
CA ALA A 56 4.04 29.98 -3.50
C ALA A 56 4.47 30.80 -2.29
N GLU A 57 3.79 31.92 -2.02
CA GLU A 57 4.14 32.83 -0.92
C GLU A 57 3.64 32.33 0.44
N HIS A 58 2.45 31.71 0.51
CA HIS A 58 1.78 31.42 1.79
C HIS A 58 1.53 29.95 2.11
N VAL A 59 1.57 29.05 1.12
CA VAL A 59 1.14 27.65 1.33
C VAL A 59 2.29 26.67 1.13
N LEU A 60 3.00 26.76 0.02
CA LEU A 60 4.05 25.81 -0.35
C LEU A 60 5.19 25.69 0.67
N PRO A 61 5.71 26.78 1.29
CA PRO A 61 6.78 26.66 2.28
C PRO A 61 6.39 25.77 3.47
N ASP A 62 5.17 25.97 3.99
CA ASP A 62 4.65 25.19 5.12
C ASP A 62 4.36 23.75 4.72
N LEU A 63 3.74 23.52 3.56
CA LEU A 63 3.47 22.15 3.08
C LEU A 63 4.76 21.35 2.85
N VAL A 64 5.78 21.97 2.26
CA VAL A 64 7.09 21.33 2.03
C VAL A 64 7.77 21.08 3.37
N GLY A 65 7.81 22.08 4.26
CA GLY A 65 8.40 21.96 5.60
C GLY A 65 7.76 20.85 6.42
N ASN A 66 6.43 20.82 6.49
CA ASN A 66 5.68 19.82 7.22
C ASN A 66 5.85 18.41 6.64
N THR A 67 5.80 18.28 5.30
CA THR A 67 5.97 16.98 4.65
C THR A 67 7.38 16.41 4.87
N ILE A 68 8.42 17.26 4.79
CA ILE A 68 9.80 16.85 5.06
C ILE A 68 9.98 16.49 6.54
N ALA A 69 9.48 17.31 7.47
CA ALA A 69 9.57 17.06 8.90
C ALA A 69 8.89 15.73 9.28
N LEU A 70 7.71 15.46 8.73
CA LEU A 70 6.99 14.22 8.94
C LEU A 70 7.77 13.01 8.44
N LEU A 71 8.30 13.06 7.20
CA LEU A 71 9.14 11.99 6.66
C LEU A 71 10.41 11.76 7.49
N ALA A 72 11.06 12.84 7.93
CA ALA A 72 12.28 12.78 8.72
C ALA A 72 12.08 12.07 10.07
N LEU A 73 10.86 12.05 10.62
CA LEU A 73 10.52 11.33 11.84
C LEU A 73 9.99 9.91 11.56
N VAL A 74 9.08 9.74 10.60
CA VAL A 74 8.44 8.45 10.32
C VAL A 74 9.45 7.41 9.82
N ILE A 75 10.38 7.80 8.95
CA ILE A 75 11.38 6.90 8.38
C ILE A 75 12.26 6.23 9.45
N PRO A 76 12.96 6.96 10.33
CA PRO A 76 13.79 6.33 11.35
C PRO A 76 12.97 5.55 12.36
N MET A 77 11.79 6.05 12.78
CA MET A 77 10.93 5.35 13.74
C MET A 77 10.47 3.99 13.20
N THR A 78 9.94 3.96 11.97
CA THR A 78 9.52 2.70 11.32
C THR A 78 10.70 1.77 11.05
N ALA A 79 11.86 2.29 10.65
CA ALA A 79 13.06 1.49 10.41
C ALA A 79 13.55 0.82 11.71
N ILE A 80 13.63 1.58 12.81
CA ILE A 80 14.07 1.06 14.12
C ILE A 80 13.10 -0.02 14.61
N LEU A 81 11.79 0.26 14.58
CA LEU A 81 10.76 -0.68 15.01
C LEU A 81 10.76 -1.94 14.13
N GLY A 82 10.70 -1.78 12.81
CA GLY A 82 10.61 -2.87 11.86
C GLY A 82 11.85 -3.78 11.87
N VAL A 83 13.05 -3.20 11.80
CA VAL A 83 14.31 -3.96 11.81
C VAL A 83 14.52 -4.64 13.16
N GLY A 84 14.29 -3.92 14.27
CA GLY A 84 14.45 -4.45 15.62
C GLY A 84 13.53 -5.63 15.90
N LEU A 85 12.24 -5.50 15.59
CA LEU A 85 11.25 -6.57 15.77
C LEU A 85 11.50 -7.75 14.83
N ALA A 86 11.94 -7.49 13.59
CA ALA A 86 12.31 -8.55 12.65
C ALA A 86 13.47 -9.37 13.24
N TRP A 87 14.52 -8.70 13.70
CA TRP A 87 15.66 -9.36 14.34
C TRP A 87 15.26 -10.21 15.54
N LEU A 88 14.48 -9.65 16.47
CA LEU A 88 14.01 -10.36 17.66
C LEU A 88 13.22 -11.63 17.27
N THR A 89 12.24 -11.50 16.38
CA THR A 89 11.36 -12.63 16.04
C THR A 89 12.01 -13.72 15.18
N THR A 90 13.06 -13.39 14.42
CA THR A 90 13.75 -14.36 13.54
C THR A 90 14.99 -14.99 14.14
N VAL A 91 15.80 -14.22 14.87
CA VAL A 91 17.15 -14.65 15.29
C VAL A 91 17.18 -15.03 16.77
N CYS A 92 16.48 -14.29 17.62
CA CYS A 92 16.47 -14.51 19.06
C CYS A 92 15.46 -15.60 19.45
N ASP A 93 15.68 -16.27 20.59
CA ASP A 93 14.71 -17.15 21.22
C ASP A 93 14.29 -16.58 22.58
N TYR A 94 13.00 -16.27 22.73
CA TYR A 94 12.41 -15.65 23.92
C TYR A 94 10.94 -16.09 24.10
N PRO A 95 10.36 -15.96 25.31
CA PRO A 95 8.98 -16.35 25.56
C PRO A 95 8.00 -15.67 24.60
N GLY A 96 6.99 -16.38 24.10
CA GLY A 96 5.97 -15.81 23.22
C GLY A 96 6.42 -15.48 21.78
N ARG A 97 7.68 -15.75 21.40
CA ARG A 97 8.20 -15.45 20.06
C ARG A 97 7.31 -15.94 18.91
N LYS A 98 6.80 -17.17 18.99
CA LYS A 98 5.93 -17.75 17.95
C LYS A 98 4.67 -16.90 17.74
N PHE A 99 4.04 -16.49 18.83
CA PHE A 99 2.90 -15.57 18.80
C PHE A 99 3.28 -14.24 18.16
N PHE A 100 4.33 -13.57 18.65
CA PHE A 100 4.75 -12.27 18.11
C PHE A 100 5.17 -12.32 16.64
N SER A 101 5.69 -13.45 16.16
CA SER A 101 6.16 -13.60 14.78
C SER A 101 5.07 -13.41 13.72
N TRP A 102 3.80 -13.64 14.07
CA TRP A 102 2.66 -13.32 13.22
C TRP A 102 1.82 -12.17 13.79
N ALA A 103 1.71 -12.04 15.13
CA ALA A 103 0.89 -11.01 15.76
C ALA A 103 1.37 -9.59 15.46
N LEU A 104 2.68 -9.38 15.28
CA LEU A 104 3.26 -8.07 14.90
C LEU A 104 2.95 -7.69 13.43
N THR A 105 2.28 -8.54 12.67
CA THR A 105 1.76 -8.21 11.33
C THR A 105 0.32 -7.71 11.36
N LEU A 106 -0.42 -7.95 12.45
CA LEU A 106 -1.83 -7.56 12.61
C LEU A 106 -2.10 -6.05 12.48
N PRO A 107 -1.20 -5.14 12.89
CA PRO A 107 -1.36 -3.70 12.66
C PRO A 107 -1.69 -3.31 11.22
N LEU A 108 -1.27 -4.09 10.20
CA LEU A 108 -1.62 -3.84 8.79
C LEU A 108 -3.13 -3.93 8.51
N ALA A 109 -3.91 -4.56 9.40
CA ALA A 109 -5.36 -4.61 9.28
C ALA A 109 -6.02 -3.26 9.59
N VAL A 110 -5.37 -2.41 10.39
CA VAL A 110 -5.92 -1.14 10.88
C VAL A 110 -5.43 0.00 9.97
N PRO A 111 -6.33 0.73 9.31
CA PRO A 111 -5.94 1.89 8.51
C PRO A 111 -5.35 3.03 9.37
N PRO A 112 -4.42 3.86 8.82
CA PRO A 112 -3.82 4.97 9.56
C PRO A 112 -4.82 5.97 10.15
N TYR A 113 -5.88 6.29 9.41
CA TYR A 113 -6.93 7.20 9.91
C TYR A 113 -7.70 6.61 11.10
N VAL A 114 -7.83 5.28 11.17
CA VAL A 114 -8.41 4.59 12.33
C VAL A 114 -7.50 4.72 13.54
N TYR A 115 -6.19 4.51 13.36
CA TYR A 115 -5.23 4.79 14.42
C TYR A 115 -5.35 6.22 14.92
N ALA A 116 -5.45 7.18 13.99
CA ALA A 116 -5.46 8.59 14.33
C ALA A 116 -6.61 8.95 15.27
N PHE A 117 -7.85 8.62 14.92
CA PHE A 117 -8.98 9.01 15.75
C PHE A 117 -9.05 8.22 17.07
N VAL A 118 -8.61 6.97 17.08
CA VAL A 118 -8.54 6.16 18.30
C VAL A 118 -7.57 6.79 19.29
N TYR A 119 -6.35 7.11 18.83
CA TYR A 119 -5.33 7.67 19.69
C TYR A 119 -5.63 9.10 20.09
N LEU A 120 -6.20 9.91 19.21
CA LEU A 120 -6.75 11.21 19.59
C LEU A 120 -7.84 11.02 20.66
N GLY A 121 -8.87 10.22 20.45
CA GLY A 121 -9.91 10.05 21.46
C GLY A 121 -9.42 9.46 22.79
N LEU A 122 -8.27 8.76 22.81
CA LEU A 122 -7.61 8.30 24.05
C LEU A 122 -6.79 9.40 24.75
N LEU A 123 -6.05 10.19 23.95
CA LEU A 123 -5.00 11.10 24.40
C LEU A 123 -5.39 12.57 24.28
N ASP A 124 -6.59 12.89 23.83
CA ASP A 124 -7.14 14.24 23.80
C ASP A 124 -7.49 14.71 25.22
N PHE A 125 -7.82 16.00 25.38
CA PHE A 125 -8.04 16.62 26.68
C PHE A 125 -9.14 15.91 27.48
N ALA A 126 -10.26 15.58 26.83
CA ALA A 126 -11.36 14.84 27.44
C ALA A 126 -11.14 13.30 27.45
N GLY A 127 -10.01 12.84 26.91
CA GLY A 127 -9.66 11.43 26.81
C GLY A 127 -9.39 10.79 28.17
N PRO A 128 -9.57 9.46 28.29
CA PRO A 128 -9.36 8.75 29.55
C PRO A 128 -7.94 8.91 30.08
N VAL A 129 -6.92 8.86 29.22
CA VAL A 129 -5.52 8.91 29.65
C VAL A 129 -5.21 10.25 30.30
N GLN A 130 -5.56 11.34 29.63
CA GLN A 130 -5.31 12.67 30.16
C GLN A 130 -6.14 13.01 31.39
N THR A 131 -7.39 12.56 31.41
CA THR A 131 -8.26 12.73 32.58
C THR A 131 -7.66 12.03 33.81
N THR A 132 -7.16 10.81 33.65
CA THR A 132 -6.46 10.09 34.73
C THR A 132 -5.15 10.78 35.13
N ILE A 133 -4.35 11.29 34.18
CA ILE A 133 -3.13 12.03 34.50
C ILE A 133 -3.45 13.27 35.35
N ARG A 134 -4.47 14.06 34.98
CA ARG A 134 -4.86 15.24 35.75
C ARG A 134 -5.37 14.90 37.15
N GLN A 135 -6.02 13.75 37.32
CA GLN A 135 -6.52 13.28 38.61
C GLN A 135 -5.39 12.79 39.54
N VAL A 136 -4.38 12.10 38.98
CA VAL A 136 -3.30 11.49 39.77
C VAL A 136 -2.11 12.44 39.95
N LEU A 137 -1.83 13.29 38.96
CA LEU A 137 -0.70 14.22 38.91
C LEU A 137 -1.19 15.64 38.61
N PRO A 138 -1.89 16.30 39.56
CA PRO A 138 -2.35 17.68 39.40
C PRO A 138 -1.15 18.63 39.32
N GLY A 139 -0.74 18.99 38.11
CA GLY A 139 0.45 19.81 37.85
C GLY A 139 1.14 19.45 36.53
N VAL A 140 0.90 18.25 36.00
CA VAL A 140 1.30 17.90 34.63
C VAL A 140 0.33 18.60 33.68
N GLY A 141 0.83 19.56 32.90
CA GLY A 141 0.06 20.28 31.90
C GLY A 141 -0.48 19.38 30.78
N PHE A 142 -1.34 19.96 29.93
CA PHE A 142 -1.86 19.26 28.75
C PHE A 142 -0.73 18.85 27.80
N VAL A 143 -0.60 17.55 27.53
CA VAL A 143 0.32 17.05 26.51
C VAL A 143 -0.43 16.99 25.18
N ASP A 144 -0.28 18.03 24.37
CA ASP A 144 -0.90 18.04 23.05
C ASP A 144 -0.25 17.01 22.13
N ILE A 145 -1.05 16.06 21.64
CA ILE A 145 -0.61 15.07 20.66
C ILE A 145 -0.80 15.56 19.21
N ARG A 146 -1.56 16.65 18.99
CA ARG A 146 -1.80 17.24 17.66
C ARG A 146 -0.58 18.03 17.16
N ASN A 147 0.56 17.35 17.10
CA ASN A 147 1.82 17.89 16.62
C ASN A 147 2.52 16.85 15.71
N VAL A 148 3.62 17.27 15.08
CA VAL A 148 4.38 16.44 14.13
C VAL A 148 4.87 15.11 14.75
N PHE A 149 5.22 15.10 16.05
CA PHE A 149 5.67 13.89 16.74
C PHE A 149 4.51 12.90 16.97
N GLY A 150 3.33 13.41 17.30
CA GLY A 150 2.12 12.59 17.44
C GLY A 150 1.74 11.91 16.12
N VAL A 151 1.64 12.69 15.04
CA VAL A 151 1.36 12.15 13.69
C VAL A 151 2.43 11.13 13.30
N ALA A 152 3.71 11.45 13.48
CA ALA A 152 4.81 10.56 13.13
C ALA A 152 4.78 9.24 13.93
N ALA A 153 4.45 9.29 15.23
CA ALA A 153 4.32 8.09 16.06
C ALA A 153 3.18 7.20 15.56
N ILE A 154 2.02 7.78 15.23
CA ILE A 154 0.86 7.05 14.72
C ILE A 154 1.15 6.40 13.37
N LEU A 155 1.67 7.16 12.41
CA LEU A 155 2.05 6.61 11.10
C LEU A 155 3.14 5.54 11.25
N SER A 156 4.07 5.71 12.21
CA SER A 156 5.10 4.70 12.46
C SER A 156 4.53 3.39 13.01
N MET A 157 3.54 3.46 13.90
CA MET A 157 2.83 2.27 14.40
C MET A 157 2.04 1.57 13.30
N ALA A 158 1.45 2.33 12.37
CA ALA A 158 0.71 1.78 11.23
C ALA A 158 1.64 1.12 10.20
N PHE A 159 2.81 1.73 9.92
CA PHE A 159 3.64 1.36 8.78
C PHE A 159 4.91 0.56 9.10
N TYR A 160 5.34 0.42 10.37
CA TYR A 160 6.47 -0.46 10.71
C TYR A 160 6.33 -1.91 10.21
N PRO A 161 5.12 -2.52 10.08
CA PRO A 161 5.01 -3.91 9.64
C PRO A 161 5.55 -4.13 8.21
N TYR A 162 5.55 -3.11 7.37
CA TYR A 162 6.14 -3.19 6.03
C TYR A 162 7.65 -3.45 6.07
N VAL A 163 8.37 -2.69 6.90
CA VAL A 163 9.81 -2.89 7.13
C VAL A 163 10.05 -4.23 7.85
N TYR A 164 9.21 -4.54 8.84
CA TYR A 164 9.27 -5.81 9.59
C TYR A 164 9.21 -7.03 8.67
N LEU A 165 8.22 -7.10 7.77
CA LEU A 165 8.02 -8.24 6.88
C LEU A 165 9.20 -8.44 5.92
N LEU A 166 9.69 -7.36 5.31
CA LEU A 166 10.80 -7.41 4.36
C LEU A 166 12.11 -7.78 5.05
N CYS A 167 12.41 -7.19 6.21
CA CYS A 167 13.62 -7.51 6.98
C CYS A 167 13.56 -8.93 7.55
N ARG A 168 12.38 -9.37 8.00
CA ARG A 168 12.14 -10.75 8.45
C ARG A 168 12.46 -11.74 7.34
N SER A 169 12.00 -11.49 6.12
CA SER A 169 12.36 -12.32 4.97
C SER A 169 13.87 -12.36 4.76
N ALA A 170 14.56 -11.22 4.81
CA ALA A 170 16.01 -11.12 4.62
C ALA A 170 16.79 -11.94 5.66
N PHE A 171 16.43 -11.82 6.93
CA PHE A 171 17.10 -12.54 8.03
C PHE A 171 16.84 -14.05 7.95
N LEU A 172 15.66 -14.47 7.47
CA LEU A 172 15.33 -15.89 7.28
C LEU A 172 16.06 -16.51 6.08
N THR A 173 16.27 -15.79 4.98
CA THR A 173 16.86 -16.35 3.76
C THR A 173 18.37 -16.14 3.63
N GLN A 174 18.88 -14.95 3.93
CA GLN A 174 20.29 -14.58 3.71
C GLN A 174 21.09 -14.42 5.00
N GLY A 175 20.42 -14.03 6.10
CA GLY A 175 21.10 -13.80 7.38
C GLY A 175 21.74 -15.05 7.99
N ARG A 176 21.19 -16.24 7.73
CA ARG A 176 21.53 -17.46 8.49
C ARG A 176 22.99 -17.92 8.32
N THR A 177 23.40 -18.25 7.10
CA THR A 177 24.76 -18.75 6.83
C THR A 177 25.84 -17.71 7.09
N ALA A 178 25.55 -16.44 6.78
CA ALA A 178 26.48 -15.36 7.07
C ALA A 178 26.64 -15.10 8.57
N MET A 179 25.57 -15.27 9.37
CA MET A 179 25.62 -15.16 10.83
C MET A 179 26.39 -16.32 11.47
N GLU A 180 26.23 -17.55 10.98
CA GLU A 180 27.02 -18.69 11.46
C GLU A 180 28.51 -18.50 11.17
N ALA A 181 28.86 -18.09 9.94
CA ALA A 181 30.24 -17.77 9.58
C ALA A 181 30.83 -16.64 10.45
N ALA A 182 30.06 -15.57 10.68
CA ALA A 182 30.45 -14.47 11.55
C ALA A 182 30.75 -14.93 12.98
N ARG A 183 29.94 -15.85 13.52
CA ARG A 183 30.10 -16.41 14.88
C ARG A 183 31.32 -17.32 14.97
N THR A 184 31.56 -18.16 13.96
CA THR A 184 32.77 -19.00 13.86
C THR A 184 34.04 -18.16 13.79
N LEU A 185 33.98 -16.98 13.14
CA LEU A 185 35.06 -16.00 13.10
C LEU A 185 35.20 -15.15 14.39
N GLY A 186 34.50 -15.52 15.48
CA GLY A 186 34.65 -14.88 16.79
C GLY A 186 33.82 -13.62 17.00
N LEU A 187 32.90 -13.26 16.11
CA LEU A 187 32.02 -12.11 16.35
C LEU A 187 30.97 -12.42 17.44
N SER A 188 30.79 -11.47 18.37
CA SER A 188 29.66 -11.50 19.31
C SER A 188 28.34 -11.28 18.57
N PRO A 189 27.17 -11.70 19.13
CA PRO A 189 25.89 -11.56 18.43
C PRO A 189 25.55 -10.11 18.06
N SER A 190 25.89 -9.16 18.93
CA SER A 190 25.70 -7.72 18.65
C SER A 190 26.62 -7.21 17.54
N ARG A 191 27.90 -7.62 17.54
CA ARG A 191 28.84 -7.26 16.45
C ARG A 191 28.42 -7.88 15.12
N ALA A 192 27.96 -9.14 15.15
CA ALA A 192 27.45 -9.82 13.97
C ALA A 192 26.18 -9.14 13.42
N PHE A 193 25.30 -8.65 14.30
CA PHE A 193 24.14 -7.85 13.89
C PHE A 193 24.53 -6.59 13.10
N PHE A 194 25.40 -5.73 13.68
CA PHE A 194 25.76 -4.47 13.04
C PHE A 194 26.72 -4.61 11.86
N ARG A 195 27.64 -5.59 11.87
CA ARG A 195 28.66 -5.76 10.82
C ARG A 195 28.23 -6.69 9.69
N VAL A 196 27.28 -7.58 9.93
CA VAL A 196 26.88 -8.60 8.94
C VAL A 196 25.39 -8.51 8.64
N ALA A 197 24.53 -8.67 9.64
CA ALA A 197 23.08 -8.76 9.41
C ALA A 197 22.49 -7.46 8.82
N ILE A 198 22.76 -6.30 9.41
CA ILE A 198 22.25 -5.01 8.90
C ILE A 198 22.81 -4.72 7.48
N PRO A 199 24.13 -4.77 7.22
CA PRO A 199 24.65 -4.51 5.88
C PRO A 199 24.07 -5.43 4.81
N MET A 200 23.83 -6.70 5.14
CA MET A 200 23.17 -7.64 4.25
C MET A 200 21.68 -7.32 4.07
N ALA A 201 20.98 -6.90 5.12
CA ALA A 201 19.57 -6.55 5.04
C ALA A 201 19.28 -5.18 4.40
N ARG A 202 20.30 -4.35 4.12
CA ARG A 202 20.17 -3.01 3.52
C ARG A 202 19.20 -2.93 2.32
N PRO A 203 19.22 -3.87 1.34
CA PRO A 203 18.25 -3.83 0.24
C PRO A 203 16.79 -3.95 0.69
N TRP A 204 16.51 -4.80 1.68
CA TRP A 204 15.16 -5.02 2.21
C TRP A 204 14.73 -3.89 3.13
N ILE A 205 15.66 -3.35 3.93
CA ILE A 205 15.44 -2.16 4.75
C ILE A 205 15.09 -0.99 3.83
N ALA A 206 15.89 -0.74 2.79
CA ALA A 206 15.64 0.32 1.81
C ALA A 206 14.29 0.13 1.12
N ALA A 207 13.97 -1.08 0.64
CA ALA A 207 12.68 -1.36 0.02
C ALA A 207 11.49 -1.11 0.98
N GLY A 208 11.62 -1.50 2.25
CA GLY A 208 10.59 -1.26 3.26
C GLY A 208 10.44 0.21 3.62
N VAL A 209 11.55 0.91 3.84
CA VAL A 209 11.55 2.34 4.11
C VAL A 209 10.97 3.12 2.93
N THR A 210 11.30 2.78 1.69
CA THR A 210 10.70 3.46 0.54
C THR A 210 9.19 3.25 0.46
N LEU A 211 8.70 2.04 0.78
CA LEU A 211 7.26 1.80 0.87
C LEU A 211 6.63 2.68 1.94
N VAL A 212 7.25 2.76 3.13
CA VAL A 212 6.80 3.67 4.21
C VAL A 212 6.79 5.13 3.74
N CYS A 213 7.81 5.59 3.02
CA CYS A 213 7.84 6.96 2.49
C CYS A 213 6.65 7.22 1.56
N MET A 214 6.35 6.27 0.66
CA MET A 214 5.24 6.38 -0.28
C MET A 214 3.90 6.39 0.44
N GLU A 215 3.70 5.50 1.42
CA GLU A 215 2.48 5.46 2.23
C GLU A 215 2.31 6.73 3.08
N THR A 216 3.41 7.27 3.62
CA THR A 216 3.39 8.52 4.41
C THR A 216 3.05 9.74 3.54
N LEU A 217 3.60 9.82 2.33
CA LEU A 217 3.28 10.87 1.37
C LEU A 217 1.86 10.75 0.81
N ALA A 218 1.34 9.53 0.74
CA ALA A 218 0.01 9.23 0.25
C ALA A 218 -1.06 9.35 1.34
N ASP A 219 -0.68 9.38 2.61
CA ASP A 219 -1.64 9.44 3.71
C ASP A 219 -2.37 10.79 3.70
N PHE A 220 -3.69 10.69 3.64
CA PHE A 220 -4.61 11.82 3.80
C PHE A 220 -5.31 11.74 5.15
N GLY A 221 -5.80 10.56 5.52
CA GLY A 221 -6.76 10.44 6.61
C GLY A 221 -6.17 10.63 8.01
N ALA A 222 -4.95 10.13 8.29
CA ALA A 222 -4.36 10.36 9.62
C ALA A 222 -3.93 11.82 9.76
N VAL A 223 -3.22 12.34 8.76
CA VAL A 223 -2.75 13.75 8.78
C VAL A 223 -3.92 14.74 8.86
N SER A 224 -5.05 14.49 8.17
CA SER A 224 -6.24 15.35 8.27
C SER A 224 -6.89 15.32 9.65
N ILE A 225 -7.01 14.13 10.26
CA ILE A 225 -7.62 13.97 11.59
C ILE A 225 -6.79 14.68 12.68
N PHE A 226 -5.47 14.65 12.54
CA PHE A 226 -4.54 15.42 13.39
C PHE A 226 -4.53 16.92 13.09
N ASN A 227 -5.20 17.36 12.02
CA ASN A 227 -5.14 18.73 11.49
C ASN A 227 -3.70 19.16 11.16
N TYR A 228 -2.92 18.26 10.58
CA TYR A 228 -1.55 18.52 10.13
C TYR A 228 -1.54 18.80 8.63
N ASP A 229 -1.06 19.99 8.25
CA ASP A 229 -1.10 20.44 6.86
C ASP A 229 0.03 19.82 6.03
N THR A 230 -0.37 18.98 5.07
CA THR A 230 0.50 18.33 4.09
C THR A 230 -0.08 18.52 2.70
N PHE A 231 0.65 18.12 1.65
CA PHE A 231 0.13 18.23 0.29
C PHE A 231 -1.20 17.51 0.08
N THR A 232 -1.42 16.34 0.71
CA THR A 232 -2.66 15.57 0.55
C THR A 232 -3.86 16.32 1.12
N THR A 233 -3.72 16.95 2.29
CA THR A 233 -4.80 17.74 2.90
C THR A 233 -5.03 19.04 2.16
N ALA A 234 -3.98 19.70 1.68
CA ALA A 234 -4.08 20.93 0.90
C ALA A 234 -4.78 20.71 -0.45
N ILE A 235 -4.51 19.60 -1.16
CA ILE A 235 -5.20 19.23 -2.40
C ILE A 235 -6.70 19.07 -2.16
N TYR A 236 -7.08 18.37 -1.07
CA TYR A 236 -8.48 18.21 -0.69
C TYR A 236 -9.14 19.56 -0.36
N LYS A 237 -8.51 20.38 0.49
CA LYS A 237 -8.99 21.72 0.87
C LYS A 237 -9.15 22.63 -0.35
N ALA A 238 -8.23 22.58 -1.31
CA ALA A 238 -8.29 23.39 -2.54
C ALA A 238 -9.50 23.01 -3.40
N TRP A 239 -9.78 21.72 -3.57
CA TRP A 239 -10.92 21.27 -4.37
C TRP A 239 -12.26 21.41 -3.63
N PHE A 240 -12.39 20.88 -2.42
CA PHE A 240 -13.68 20.83 -1.71
C PHE A 240 -13.95 22.01 -0.77
N GLY A 241 -12.89 22.66 -0.27
CA GLY A 241 -13.03 23.85 0.58
C GLY A 241 -13.08 25.15 -0.22
N LEU A 242 -12.17 25.29 -1.19
CA LEU A 242 -12.05 26.49 -2.03
C LEU A 242 -12.74 26.36 -3.40
N PHE A 243 -13.35 25.22 -3.70
CA PHE A 243 -14.01 24.93 -4.98
C PHE A 243 -13.12 25.15 -6.22
N SER A 244 -11.79 25.04 -6.04
CA SER A 244 -10.80 25.30 -7.08
C SER A 244 -10.08 24.02 -7.49
N LEU A 245 -10.62 23.34 -8.51
CA LEU A 245 -9.98 22.18 -9.12
C LEU A 245 -8.61 22.53 -9.71
N LYS A 246 -8.43 23.78 -10.16
CA LYS A 246 -7.17 24.28 -10.72
C LYS A 246 -6.09 24.47 -9.66
N ALA A 247 -6.43 25.02 -8.50
CA ALA A 247 -5.49 25.07 -7.36
C ALA A 247 -5.12 23.65 -6.90
N ALA A 248 -6.10 22.74 -6.84
CA ALA A 248 -5.86 21.34 -6.52
C ALA A 248 -4.95 20.64 -7.53
N SER A 249 -5.09 20.93 -8.84
CA SER A 249 -4.21 20.37 -9.88
C SER A 249 -2.78 20.90 -9.78
N GLN A 250 -2.60 22.19 -9.47
CA GLN A 250 -1.27 22.77 -9.28
C GLN A 250 -0.55 22.19 -8.06
N LEU A 251 -1.24 22.06 -6.92
CA LEU A 251 -0.69 21.39 -5.73
C LEU A 251 -0.37 19.91 -6.01
N SER A 252 -1.25 19.23 -6.74
CA SER A 252 -1.04 17.84 -7.17
C SER A 252 0.18 17.72 -8.09
N ALA A 253 0.42 18.68 -8.98
CA ALA A 253 1.58 18.68 -9.87
C ALA A 253 2.91 18.78 -9.10
N VAL A 254 2.96 19.63 -8.05
CA VAL A 254 4.12 19.73 -7.16
C VAL A 254 4.37 18.40 -6.44
N LEU A 255 3.32 17.80 -5.87
CA LEU A 255 3.45 16.52 -5.18
C LEU A 255 3.82 15.37 -6.15
N VAL A 256 3.29 15.36 -7.38
CA VAL A 256 3.68 14.41 -8.44
C VAL A 256 5.16 14.54 -8.76
N ALA A 257 5.66 15.77 -8.95
CA ALA A 257 7.09 16.00 -9.19
C ALA A 257 7.95 15.44 -8.04
N PHE A 258 7.53 15.67 -6.79
CA PHE A 258 8.20 15.12 -5.61
C PHE A 258 8.20 13.58 -5.59
N VAL A 259 7.05 12.96 -5.87
CA VAL A 259 6.90 11.49 -5.96
C VAL A 259 7.76 10.91 -7.07
N LEU A 260 7.82 11.56 -8.25
CA LEU A 260 8.67 11.12 -9.37
C LEU A 260 10.17 11.21 -9.01
N VAL A 261 10.60 12.25 -8.30
CA VAL A 261 11.98 12.37 -7.79
C VAL A 261 12.27 11.23 -6.80
N MET A 262 11.38 10.97 -5.85
CA MET A 262 11.54 9.89 -4.87
C MET A 262 11.59 8.51 -5.55
N LEU A 263 10.73 8.27 -6.54
CA LEU A 263 10.77 7.05 -7.37
C LEU A 263 12.08 6.92 -8.14
N ALA A 264 12.59 8.01 -8.73
CA ALA A 264 13.86 7.97 -9.45
C ALA A 264 15.04 7.65 -8.52
N LEU A 265 15.03 8.19 -7.29
CA LEU A 265 16.02 7.87 -6.25
C LEU A 265 15.92 6.40 -5.84
N GLU A 266 14.71 5.91 -5.55
CA GLU A 266 14.43 4.50 -5.21
C GLU A 266 15.00 3.54 -6.26
N GLN A 267 14.74 3.81 -7.55
CA GLN A 267 15.20 2.95 -8.63
C GLN A 267 16.72 2.92 -8.75
N ARG A 268 17.37 4.07 -8.56
CA ARG A 268 18.85 4.17 -8.59
C ARG A 268 19.48 3.41 -7.43
N PHE A 269 18.88 3.47 -6.23
CA PHE A 269 19.35 2.69 -5.09
C PHE A 269 19.12 1.19 -5.29
N ARG A 270 17.94 0.78 -5.80
CA ARG A 270 17.61 -0.63 -6.08
C ARG A 270 18.48 -1.25 -7.17
N ALA A 271 18.83 -0.51 -8.23
CA ALA A 271 19.65 -1.00 -9.34
C ALA A 271 21.07 -1.43 -8.91
N ARG A 272 21.57 -0.91 -7.80
CA ARG A 272 22.89 -1.25 -7.23
C ARG A 272 22.83 -2.49 -6.33
N LEU A 273 21.64 -2.98 -5.99
CA LEU A 273 21.42 -4.04 -5.03
C LEU A 273 21.10 -5.33 -5.79
N ARG A 274 22.13 -6.15 -6.03
CA ARG A 274 21.95 -7.51 -6.57
C ARG A 274 21.32 -8.38 -5.48
N PHE A 275 20.04 -8.69 -5.64
CA PHE A 275 19.40 -9.77 -4.88
C PHE A 275 19.98 -11.10 -5.38
N THR A 276 21.05 -11.56 -4.77
CA THR A 276 21.47 -12.96 -4.94
C THR A 276 20.41 -13.81 -4.25
N GLU A 277 19.61 -14.55 -5.02
CA GLU A 277 18.80 -15.63 -4.45
C GLU A 277 19.75 -16.67 -3.86
N ALA A 278 20.08 -16.51 -2.58
CA ALA A 278 20.79 -17.54 -1.84
C ALA A 278 19.87 -18.77 -1.79
N GLY A 279 20.38 -19.89 -2.29
CA GLY A 279 19.67 -21.16 -2.31
C GLY A 279 19.11 -21.49 -0.92
N ARG A 280 17.90 -22.06 -0.90
CA ARG A 280 17.25 -22.52 0.33
C ARG A 280 18.15 -23.50 1.07
N SER A 281 18.73 -23.10 2.19
CA SER A 281 19.32 -24.07 3.12
C SER A 281 18.18 -24.77 3.87
N GLY A 282 18.09 -26.09 3.70
CA GLY A 282 17.11 -26.96 4.35
C GLY A 282 17.45 -27.34 5.79
N THR A 283 18.41 -26.66 6.42
CA THR A 283 18.83 -26.95 7.80
C THR A 283 17.95 -26.23 8.83
N PRO A 284 17.52 -26.92 9.91
CA PRO A 284 16.78 -26.29 11.01
C PRO A 284 17.61 -25.18 11.66
N ALA A 285 17.00 -24.01 11.89
CA ALA A 285 17.70 -22.85 12.42
C ALA A 285 18.11 -23.01 13.89
N LEU A 286 19.38 -22.77 14.22
CA LEU A 286 19.85 -22.60 15.59
C LEU A 286 19.55 -21.16 16.05
N HIS A 287 18.58 -20.98 16.94
CA HIS A 287 18.19 -19.65 17.43
C HIS A 287 19.14 -19.19 18.54
N LEU A 288 19.41 -17.88 18.61
CA LEU A 288 20.16 -17.29 19.72
C LEU A 288 19.29 -17.30 20.98
N ARG A 289 19.53 -18.26 21.87
CA ARG A 289 18.83 -18.32 23.17
C ARG A 289 19.20 -17.12 24.03
N LEU A 290 18.24 -16.24 24.28
CA LEU A 290 18.40 -15.14 25.22
C LEU A 290 18.23 -15.67 26.65
N THR A 291 19.14 -15.29 27.55
CA THR A 291 19.12 -15.69 28.95
C THR A 291 18.96 -14.47 29.87
N GLY A 292 18.57 -14.70 31.13
CA GLY A 292 18.45 -13.64 32.14
C GLY A 292 17.46 -12.53 31.79
N ALA A 293 17.87 -11.27 32.01
CA ALA A 293 17.04 -10.08 31.74
C ALA A 293 16.79 -9.84 30.24
N ALA A 294 17.70 -10.27 29.35
CA ALA A 294 17.59 -10.04 27.92
C ALA A 294 16.35 -10.70 27.29
N LYS A 295 15.96 -11.90 27.77
CA LYS A 295 14.75 -12.58 27.28
C LYS A 295 13.48 -11.81 27.65
N TRP A 296 13.44 -11.23 28.85
CA TRP A 296 12.30 -10.47 29.34
C TRP A 296 12.22 -9.09 28.70
N LEU A 297 13.36 -8.46 28.40
CA LEU A 297 13.40 -7.22 27.62
C LEU A 297 12.87 -7.45 26.20
N ALA A 298 13.28 -8.53 25.52
CA ALA A 298 12.77 -8.88 24.20
C ALA A 298 11.25 -9.14 24.21
N PHE A 299 10.77 -9.85 25.24
CA PHE A 299 9.34 -10.05 25.47
C PHE A 299 8.60 -8.73 25.71
N ALA A 300 9.11 -7.89 26.62
CA ALA A 300 8.50 -6.61 26.98
C ALA A 300 8.44 -5.66 25.77
N LEU A 301 9.51 -5.54 24.99
CA LEU A 301 9.52 -4.71 23.77
C LEU A 301 8.53 -5.23 22.72
N SER A 302 8.51 -6.54 22.45
CA SER A 302 7.57 -7.13 21.49
C SER A 302 6.12 -6.95 21.95
N SER A 303 5.87 -7.15 23.25
CA SER A 303 4.55 -6.99 23.86
C SER A 303 4.11 -5.53 23.84
N LEU A 304 4.99 -4.59 24.17
CA LEU A 304 4.70 -3.15 24.17
C LEU A 304 4.26 -2.71 22.78
N ILE A 305 5.04 -3.02 21.74
CA ILE A 305 4.69 -2.63 20.38
C ILE A 305 3.40 -3.32 19.92
N PHE A 306 3.20 -4.60 20.24
CA PHE A 306 1.94 -5.28 19.91
C PHE A 306 0.72 -4.63 20.59
N VAL A 307 0.86 -4.28 21.87
CA VAL A 307 -0.23 -3.68 22.65
C VAL A 307 -0.60 -2.32 22.09
N PHE A 308 0.36 -1.42 21.86
CA PHE A 308 0.08 -0.10 21.31
C PHE A 308 -0.32 -0.18 19.83
N ALA A 309 0.39 -0.94 19.00
CA ALA A 309 0.08 -0.99 17.59
C ALA A 309 -1.20 -1.77 17.26
N PHE A 310 -1.75 -2.63 18.12
CA PHE A 310 -2.95 -3.40 17.75
C PHE A 310 -3.95 -3.58 18.88
N ALA A 311 -3.51 -4.03 20.05
CA ALA A 311 -4.45 -4.40 21.12
C ALA A 311 -5.23 -3.20 21.67
N VAL A 312 -4.54 -2.08 21.94
CA VAL A 312 -5.15 -0.83 22.43
C VAL A 312 -6.17 -0.29 21.43
N PRO A 313 -5.85 -0.12 20.13
CA PRO A 313 -6.85 0.31 19.17
C PRO A 313 -8.07 -0.61 19.08
N CYS A 314 -7.85 -1.92 18.98
CA CYS A 314 -8.97 -2.86 18.88
C CYS A 314 -9.84 -2.85 20.15
N LEU A 315 -9.23 -2.83 21.33
CA LEU A 315 -9.95 -2.80 22.60
C LEU A 315 -10.74 -1.49 22.76
N GLN A 316 -10.13 -0.35 22.42
CA GLN A 316 -10.81 0.94 22.52
C GLN A 316 -12.00 1.01 21.56
N LEU A 317 -11.84 0.52 20.33
CA LEU A 317 -12.93 0.44 19.37
C LEU A 317 -14.06 -0.47 19.87
N LEU A 318 -13.73 -1.62 20.47
CA LEU A 318 -14.72 -2.51 21.09
C LEU A 318 -15.48 -1.82 22.23
N LEU A 319 -14.78 -1.09 23.10
CA LEU A 319 -15.39 -0.34 24.20
C LEU A 319 -16.31 0.77 23.70
N TRP A 320 -15.90 1.50 22.66
CA TRP A 320 -16.73 2.54 22.04
C TRP A 320 -17.93 1.96 21.30
N ALA A 321 -17.74 0.90 20.52
CA ALA A 321 -18.82 0.22 19.81
C ALA A 321 -19.85 -0.38 20.78
N TRP A 322 -19.42 -0.93 21.93
CA TRP A 322 -20.33 -1.44 22.96
C TRP A 322 -21.18 -0.33 23.60
N LYS A 323 -20.60 0.86 23.78
CA LYS A 323 -21.30 2.02 24.37
C LYS A 323 -22.11 2.81 23.35
N ALA A 324 -21.89 2.59 22.05
CA ALA A 324 -22.57 3.32 20.99
C ALA A 324 -23.99 2.78 20.81
N THR A 325 -24.97 3.42 21.45
CA THR A 325 -26.38 3.30 21.09
C THR A 325 -26.68 4.24 19.92
N GLY A 326 -26.22 3.87 18.73
CA GLY A 326 -26.44 4.62 17.49
C GLY A 326 -27.66 4.13 16.70
N PRO A 327 -28.35 5.01 15.95
CA PRO A 327 -29.50 4.61 15.15
C PRO A 327 -29.09 3.75 13.94
N ASN A 328 -29.88 2.69 13.70
CA ASN A 328 -29.93 1.86 12.50
C ASN A 328 -28.69 1.00 12.14
N THR A 329 -28.60 -0.19 12.76
CA THR A 329 -27.75 -1.32 12.29
C THR A 329 -27.92 -1.61 10.78
N ALA A 330 -29.12 -1.37 10.24
CA ALA A 330 -29.42 -1.52 8.81
C ALA A 330 -28.57 -0.58 7.92
N SER A 331 -28.22 0.61 8.40
CA SER A 331 -27.38 1.57 7.66
C SER A 331 -25.92 1.10 7.56
N TYR A 332 -25.38 0.52 8.64
CA TYR A 332 -24.01 -0.04 8.60
C TYR A 332 -23.90 -1.27 7.70
N LEU A 333 -24.96 -2.08 7.61
CA LEU A 333 -24.99 -3.21 6.68
C LEU A 333 -25.01 -2.74 5.22
N GLN A 334 -25.72 -1.65 4.91
CA GLN A 334 -25.71 -1.01 3.60
C GLN A 334 -24.28 -0.55 3.25
N LEU A 335 -23.64 0.22 4.13
CA LEU A 335 -22.26 0.69 3.93
C LEU A 335 -21.28 -0.46 3.73
N GLY A 336 -21.43 -1.55 4.49
CA GLY A 336 -20.65 -2.77 4.32
C GLY A 336 -20.86 -3.42 2.95
N LYS A 337 -22.10 -3.47 2.46
CA LYS A 337 -22.44 -3.97 1.11
C LYS A 337 -21.84 -3.09 0.02
N ASP A 338 -21.98 -1.77 0.11
CA ASP A 338 -21.48 -0.83 -0.90
C ASP A 338 -19.95 -0.90 -0.98
N THR A 339 -19.27 -0.95 0.17
CA THR A 339 -17.82 -1.16 0.25
C THR A 339 -17.40 -2.49 -0.38
N LEU A 340 -18.14 -3.57 -0.09
CA LEU A 340 -17.85 -4.91 -0.63
C LEU A 340 -18.09 -4.98 -2.15
N ILE A 341 -19.18 -4.40 -2.65
CA ILE A 341 -19.51 -4.38 -4.09
C ILE A 341 -18.43 -3.59 -4.83
N LEU A 342 -18.08 -2.40 -4.35
CA LEU A 342 -17.02 -1.57 -4.94
C LEU A 342 -15.67 -2.30 -4.98
N GLY A 343 -15.32 -2.95 -3.86
CA GLY A 343 -14.12 -3.76 -3.76
C GLY A 343 -14.11 -4.97 -4.70
N LEU A 344 -15.24 -5.68 -4.84
CA LEU A 344 -15.37 -6.83 -5.75
C LEU A 344 -15.28 -6.42 -7.22
N MET A 345 -15.98 -5.35 -7.62
CA MET A 345 -15.90 -4.83 -8.99
C MET A 345 -14.46 -4.46 -9.34
N THR A 346 -13.76 -3.79 -8.43
CA THR A 346 -12.36 -3.42 -8.61
C THR A 346 -11.46 -4.65 -8.64
N ALA A 347 -11.65 -5.61 -7.72
CA ALA A 347 -10.87 -6.84 -7.69
C ALA A 347 -10.99 -7.63 -9.01
N VAL A 348 -12.19 -7.70 -9.58
CA VAL A 348 -12.44 -8.33 -10.89
C VAL A 348 -11.76 -7.54 -12.01
N ALA A 349 -11.95 -6.21 -12.06
CA ALA A 349 -11.34 -5.34 -13.07
C ALA A 349 -9.81 -5.44 -13.02
N THR A 350 -9.20 -5.21 -11.87
CA THR A 350 -7.75 -5.29 -11.66
C THR A 350 -7.20 -6.68 -11.96
N SER A 351 -7.90 -7.76 -11.60
CA SER A 351 -7.46 -9.12 -11.92
C SER A 351 -7.50 -9.40 -13.43
N ALA A 352 -8.54 -8.93 -14.13
CA ALA A 352 -8.65 -9.04 -15.58
C ALA A 352 -7.51 -8.29 -16.28
N VAL A 353 -7.28 -7.03 -15.91
CA VAL A 353 -6.16 -6.23 -16.44
C VAL A 353 -4.81 -6.87 -16.13
N SER A 354 -4.61 -7.32 -14.88
CA SER A 354 -3.37 -7.98 -14.45
C SER A 354 -3.08 -9.27 -15.23
N LEU A 355 -4.11 -10.08 -15.52
CA LEU A 355 -3.98 -11.26 -16.37
C LEU A 355 -3.57 -10.86 -17.79
N LEU A 356 -4.23 -9.88 -18.39
CA LEU A 356 -3.89 -9.37 -19.72
C LEU A 356 -2.42 -8.90 -19.79
N LEU A 357 -1.97 -8.14 -18.79
CA LEU A 357 -0.57 -7.69 -18.71
C LEU A 357 0.40 -8.86 -18.50
N ALA A 358 0.06 -9.85 -17.68
CA ALA A 358 0.90 -11.03 -17.46
C ALA A 358 1.04 -11.87 -18.75
N PHE A 359 -0.03 -11.99 -19.53
CA PHE A 359 0.00 -12.59 -20.86
C PHE A 359 0.84 -11.76 -21.85
N ALA A 360 0.71 -10.44 -21.83
CA ALA A 360 1.51 -9.54 -22.67
C ALA A 360 3.02 -9.67 -22.38
N ARG A 361 3.40 -9.79 -21.10
CA ARG A 361 4.79 -10.03 -20.68
C ARG A 361 5.34 -11.35 -21.19
N ARG A 362 4.54 -12.41 -21.09
CA ARG A 362 4.95 -13.76 -21.52
C ARG A 362 5.10 -13.84 -23.03
N SER A 363 4.21 -13.19 -23.78
CA SER A 363 4.20 -13.21 -25.24
C SER A 363 5.30 -12.35 -25.84
N ASN A 364 5.58 -11.19 -25.25
CA ASN A 364 6.60 -10.28 -25.72
C ASN A 364 7.41 -9.70 -24.53
N PRO A 365 8.66 -10.17 -24.31
CA PRO A 365 9.50 -9.66 -23.22
C PRO A 365 9.85 -8.17 -23.31
N GLY A 366 9.68 -7.54 -24.49
CA GLY A 366 9.85 -6.10 -24.67
C GLY A 366 8.77 -5.25 -23.96
N THR A 367 7.65 -5.85 -23.52
CA THR A 367 6.58 -5.13 -22.81
C THR A 367 6.90 -4.80 -21.36
N GLY A 368 8.06 -5.22 -20.84
CA GLY A 368 8.45 -4.98 -19.44
C GLY A 368 8.40 -3.50 -19.04
N TRP A 369 8.80 -2.58 -19.93
CA TRP A 369 8.71 -1.14 -19.68
C TRP A 369 7.28 -0.61 -19.71
N ILE A 370 6.45 -1.08 -20.65
CA ILE A 370 5.03 -0.71 -20.76
C ILE A 370 4.27 -1.15 -19.50
N ILE A 371 4.51 -2.37 -19.04
CA ILE A 371 3.90 -2.90 -17.82
C ILE A 371 4.37 -2.11 -16.60
N ARG A 372 5.66 -1.76 -16.54
CA ARG A 372 6.19 -0.94 -15.45
C ARG A 372 5.46 0.40 -15.39
N ILE A 373 5.25 1.05 -16.54
CA ILE A 373 4.47 2.29 -16.67
C ILE A 373 3.02 2.09 -16.22
N ALA A 374 2.35 1.04 -16.70
CA ALA A 374 0.97 0.73 -16.29
C ALA A 374 0.83 0.57 -14.77
N THR A 375 1.84 -0.02 -14.11
CA THR A 375 1.84 -0.20 -12.65
C THR A 375 2.30 1.02 -11.85
N LEU A 376 2.67 2.14 -12.48
CA LEU A 376 3.11 3.36 -11.76
C LEU A 376 1.99 4.00 -10.93
N GLY A 377 0.73 3.74 -11.27
CA GLY A 377 -0.42 4.27 -10.53
C GLY A 377 -0.41 3.96 -9.03
N TYR A 378 0.23 2.85 -8.63
CA TYR A 378 0.37 2.46 -7.22
C TYR A 378 1.24 3.42 -6.41
N ALA A 379 2.23 4.05 -7.04
CA ALA A 379 3.11 4.99 -6.35
C ALA A 379 2.49 6.37 -6.14
N MET A 380 1.35 6.65 -6.78
CA MET A 380 0.70 7.95 -6.68
C MET A 380 -0.22 8.01 -5.44
N PRO A 381 -0.17 9.09 -4.64
CA PRO A 381 -1.17 9.39 -3.62
C PRO A 381 -2.60 9.37 -4.16
N GLY A 382 -3.55 8.94 -3.32
CA GLY A 382 -4.96 8.84 -3.74
C GLY A 382 -5.55 10.19 -4.13
N THR A 383 -5.18 11.27 -3.43
CA THR A 383 -5.62 12.64 -3.74
C THR A 383 -5.14 13.12 -5.11
N ILE A 384 -3.88 12.84 -5.45
CA ILE A 384 -3.33 13.12 -6.79
C ILE A 384 -4.08 12.34 -7.85
N LEU A 385 -4.24 11.03 -7.63
CA LEU A 385 -4.87 10.16 -8.59
C LEU A 385 -6.33 10.57 -8.83
N ALA A 386 -7.03 11.02 -7.77
CA ALA A 386 -8.38 11.52 -7.86
C ALA A 386 -8.47 12.74 -8.79
N VAL A 387 -7.67 13.78 -8.52
CA VAL A 387 -7.62 14.99 -9.37
C VAL A 387 -7.20 14.65 -10.80
N GLY A 388 -6.13 13.87 -10.96
CA GLY A 388 -5.56 13.56 -12.26
C GLY A 388 -6.42 12.64 -13.14
N ILE A 389 -7.31 11.83 -12.55
CA ILE A 389 -8.30 11.04 -13.31
C ILE A 389 -9.58 11.85 -13.54
N PHE A 390 -10.00 12.66 -12.56
CA PHE A 390 -11.22 13.45 -12.68
C PHE A 390 -11.13 14.49 -13.79
N ILE A 391 -10.02 15.23 -13.92
CA ILE A 391 -9.84 16.27 -14.96
C ILE A 391 -10.04 15.73 -16.39
N PRO A 392 -9.32 14.68 -16.85
CA PRO A 392 -9.52 14.17 -18.20
C PRO A 392 -10.91 13.54 -18.38
N ALA A 393 -11.46 12.91 -17.34
CA ALA A 393 -12.82 12.38 -17.41
C ALA A 393 -13.86 13.50 -17.57
N ALA A 394 -13.72 14.61 -16.85
CA ALA A 394 -14.57 15.78 -16.97
C ALA A 394 -14.45 16.43 -18.35
N PHE A 395 -13.23 16.51 -18.90
CA PHE A 395 -13.01 16.99 -20.26
C PHE A 395 -13.73 16.13 -21.31
N ILE A 396 -13.63 14.80 -21.20
CA ILE A 396 -14.32 13.88 -22.11
C ILE A 396 -15.83 14.02 -21.97
N ASP A 397 -16.36 14.02 -20.74
CA ASP A 397 -17.79 14.13 -20.45
C ASP A 397 -18.36 15.42 -21.03
N ASN A 398 -17.75 16.58 -20.72
CA ASN A 398 -18.20 17.88 -21.21
C ASN A 398 -18.14 17.97 -22.74
N THR A 399 -17.07 17.49 -23.37
CA THR A 399 -16.95 17.50 -24.84
C THR A 399 -18.03 16.62 -25.49
N MET A 400 -18.33 15.47 -24.91
CA MET A 400 -19.41 14.59 -25.39
C MET A 400 -20.78 15.25 -25.23
N LEU A 401 -21.04 15.89 -24.08
CA LEU A 401 -22.28 16.60 -23.82
C LEU A 401 -22.47 17.78 -24.79
N ASP A 402 -21.43 18.57 -25.05
CA ASP A 402 -21.45 19.69 -26.00
C ASP A 402 -21.74 19.20 -27.42
N PHE A 403 -21.12 18.08 -27.82
CA PHE A 403 -21.39 17.44 -29.12
C PHE A 403 -22.83 16.91 -29.24
N ILE A 404 -23.36 16.28 -28.19
CA ILE A 404 -24.73 15.78 -28.17
C ILE A 404 -25.72 16.95 -28.17
N ALA A 405 -25.49 17.98 -27.35
CA ALA A 405 -26.35 19.14 -27.25
C ALA A 405 -26.40 19.91 -28.58
N SER A 406 -25.26 20.08 -29.26
CA SER A 406 -25.20 20.70 -30.58
C SER A 406 -25.87 19.87 -31.69
N THR A 407 -25.92 18.53 -31.55
CA THR A 407 -26.53 17.65 -32.56
C THR A 407 -28.04 17.40 -32.31
N THR A 408 -28.45 17.26 -31.05
CA THR A 408 -29.81 16.83 -30.68
C THR A 408 -30.66 17.95 -30.08
N GLY A 409 -30.06 19.06 -29.66
CA GLY A 409 -30.75 20.15 -28.96
C GLY A 409 -31.19 19.83 -27.54
N VAL A 410 -30.88 18.62 -27.03
CA VAL A 410 -31.28 18.19 -25.68
C VAL A 410 -30.11 18.36 -24.71
N PRO A 411 -30.24 19.19 -23.66
CA PRO A 411 -29.23 19.28 -22.62
C PRO A 411 -29.27 17.98 -21.78
N MET A 412 -28.15 17.28 -21.71
CA MET A 412 -27.96 16.12 -20.84
C MET A 412 -27.11 16.50 -19.62
N SER A 413 -27.30 15.79 -18.52
CA SER A 413 -26.45 15.93 -17.33
C SER A 413 -25.16 15.10 -17.47
N PRO A 414 -24.03 15.52 -16.86
CA PRO A 414 -22.81 14.74 -16.82
C PRO A 414 -23.03 13.35 -16.25
N PHE A 415 -22.53 12.33 -16.93
CA PHE A 415 -22.75 10.93 -16.56
C PHE A 415 -21.45 10.18 -16.24
N ILE A 416 -20.29 10.66 -16.70
CA ILE A 416 -18.99 10.04 -16.39
C ILE A 416 -18.49 10.53 -15.04
N GLN A 417 -18.54 11.84 -14.80
CA GLN A 417 -18.03 12.50 -13.58
C GLN A 417 -18.67 11.96 -12.30
N GLY A 418 -19.96 11.61 -12.36
CA GLY A 418 -20.73 11.03 -11.26
C GLY A 418 -20.92 9.52 -11.37
N SER A 419 -20.06 8.80 -12.10
CA SER A 419 -20.19 7.35 -12.26
C SER A 419 -19.31 6.57 -11.29
N LEU A 420 -19.86 5.46 -10.80
CA LEU A 420 -19.10 4.45 -10.06
C LEU A 420 -18.00 3.81 -10.93
N ALA A 421 -18.20 3.79 -12.25
CA ALA A 421 -17.22 3.27 -13.20
C ALA A 421 -15.91 4.07 -13.18
N LEU A 422 -15.99 5.40 -13.06
CA LEU A 422 -14.80 6.25 -12.96
C LEU A 422 -13.98 5.95 -11.69
N LEU A 423 -14.67 5.72 -10.56
CA LEU A 423 -14.04 5.30 -9.31
C LEU A 423 -13.36 3.93 -9.43
N VAL A 424 -14.00 2.95 -10.09
CA VAL A 424 -13.41 1.62 -10.35
C VAL A 424 -12.18 1.73 -11.27
N ILE A 425 -12.20 2.62 -12.26
CA ILE A 425 -11.02 2.90 -13.11
C ILE A 425 -9.89 3.47 -12.27
N ALA A 426 -10.17 4.45 -11.40
CA ALA A 426 -9.17 5.03 -10.52
C ALA A 426 -8.53 3.98 -9.62
N TYR A 427 -9.31 3.10 -9.03
CA TYR A 427 -8.78 2.00 -8.25
C TYR A 427 -8.04 0.95 -9.04
N THR A 428 -8.49 0.65 -10.25
CA THR A 428 -7.79 -0.28 -11.13
C THR A 428 -6.39 0.24 -11.41
N VAL A 429 -6.23 1.54 -11.71
CA VAL A 429 -4.92 2.19 -11.91
C VAL A 429 -4.10 2.18 -10.61
N ARG A 430 -4.70 2.52 -9.47
CA ARG A 430 -4.03 2.57 -8.16
C ARG A 430 -3.49 1.20 -7.74
N PHE A 431 -4.33 0.17 -7.76
CA PHE A 431 -4.01 -1.14 -7.18
C PHE A 431 -3.49 -2.15 -8.20
N LEU A 432 -3.17 -1.71 -9.43
CA LEU A 432 -2.69 -2.59 -10.50
C LEU A 432 -1.41 -3.31 -10.13
N ALA A 433 -0.47 -2.63 -9.47
CA ALA A 433 0.81 -3.23 -9.09
C ALA A 433 0.63 -4.41 -8.12
N ALA A 434 -0.26 -4.27 -7.14
CA ALA A 434 -0.57 -5.31 -6.15
C ALA A 434 -1.20 -6.55 -6.80
N GLY A 435 -2.16 -6.34 -7.71
CA GLY A 435 -2.78 -7.42 -8.48
C GLY A 435 -1.83 -8.10 -9.47
N PHE A 436 -1.08 -7.30 -10.24
CA PHE A 436 -0.15 -7.77 -11.26
C PHE A 436 0.97 -8.63 -10.66
N GLY A 437 1.58 -8.21 -9.55
CA GLY A 437 2.67 -8.96 -8.92
C GLY A 437 2.26 -10.39 -8.50
N SER A 438 1.05 -10.55 -7.98
CA SER A 438 0.50 -11.84 -7.56
C SER A 438 0.23 -12.78 -8.74
N ILE A 439 -0.35 -12.26 -9.82
CA ILE A 439 -0.68 -13.03 -11.02
C ILE A 439 0.57 -13.35 -11.84
N ASP A 440 1.48 -12.39 -12.01
CA ASP A 440 2.74 -12.57 -12.72
C ASP A 440 3.61 -13.64 -12.04
N SER A 441 3.70 -13.62 -10.71
CA SER A 441 4.39 -14.66 -9.94
C SER A 441 3.80 -16.06 -10.12
N ALA A 442 2.48 -16.18 -10.29
CA ALA A 442 1.84 -17.45 -10.60
C ALA A 442 2.09 -17.87 -12.06
N MET A 443 2.05 -16.91 -12.99
CA MET A 443 2.30 -17.13 -14.42
C MET A 443 3.73 -17.59 -14.70
N GLN A 444 4.72 -17.08 -13.97
CA GLN A 444 6.12 -17.47 -14.09
C GLN A 444 6.38 -18.94 -13.71
N ARG A 445 5.51 -19.56 -12.89
CA ARG A 445 5.62 -20.98 -12.52
C ARG A 445 5.19 -21.93 -13.65
N ILE A 446 4.46 -21.44 -14.65
CA ILE A 446 4.05 -22.23 -15.81
C ILE A 446 5.24 -22.32 -16.75
N THR A 447 5.92 -23.46 -16.80
CA THR A 447 7.08 -23.68 -17.68
C THR A 447 6.66 -23.68 -19.17
N PRO A 448 7.58 -23.37 -20.10
CA PRO A 448 7.32 -23.48 -21.53
C PRO A 448 6.85 -24.87 -21.96
N SER A 449 7.40 -25.93 -21.35
CA SER A 449 7.07 -27.33 -21.65
C SER A 449 5.59 -27.66 -21.47
N VAL A 450 4.92 -27.10 -20.45
CA VAL A 450 3.49 -27.29 -20.23
C VAL A 450 2.66 -26.69 -21.36
N VAL A 451 3.08 -25.52 -21.86
CA VAL A 451 2.42 -24.83 -22.98
C VAL A 451 2.64 -25.56 -24.29
N GLU A 452 3.85 -26.06 -24.54
CA GLU A 452 4.19 -26.83 -25.73
C GLU A 452 3.42 -28.15 -25.79
N ALA A 453 3.35 -28.90 -24.69
CA ALA A 453 2.57 -30.14 -24.60
C ALA A 453 1.08 -29.91 -24.87
N ALA A 454 0.50 -28.84 -24.33
CA ALA A 454 -0.90 -28.48 -24.58
C ALA A 454 -1.15 -28.16 -26.07
N ARG A 455 -0.22 -27.48 -26.74
CA ARG A 455 -0.32 -27.17 -28.17
C ARG A 455 -0.24 -28.42 -29.03
N THR A 456 0.64 -29.38 -28.70
CA THR A 456 0.72 -30.68 -29.39
C THR A 456 -0.59 -31.47 -29.27
N MET A 457 -1.35 -31.29 -28.18
CA MET A 457 -2.70 -31.84 -28.00
C MET A 457 -3.81 -30.99 -28.65
N GLY A 458 -3.49 -30.06 -29.54
CA GLY A 458 -4.47 -29.25 -30.26
C GLY A 458 -5.00 -28.02 -29.51
N CYS A 459 -4.53 -27.75 -28.28
CA CYS A 459 -4.99 -26.58 -27.52
C CYS A 459 -4.28 -25.29 -27.97
N HIS A 460 -5.01 -24.42 -28.65
CA HIS A 460 -4.51 -23.14 -29.18
C HIS A 460 -5.37 -21.95 -28.72
N GLY A 461 -4.81 -20.74 -28.82
CA GLY A 461 -5.53 -19.47 -28.58
C GLY A 461 -6.29 -19.42 -27.25
N ALA A 462 -7.58 -19.11 -27.30
CA ALA A 462 -8.45 -19.01 -26.12
C ALA A 462 -8.61 -20.34 -25.36
N ALA A 463 -8.55 -21.49 -26.06
CA ALA A 463 -8.61 -22.80 -25.41
C ALA A 463 -7.39 -23.05 -24.51
N LEU A 464 -6.20 -22.62 -24.94
CA LEU A 464 -4.98 -22.68 -24.14
C LEU A 464 -5.09 -21.78 -22.89
N VAL A 465 -5.63 -20.57 -23.03
CA VAL A 465 -5.86 -19.66 -21.90
C VAL A 465 -6.84 -20.28 -20.90
N ARG A 466 -8.00 -20.75 -21.36
CA ARG A 466 -9.07 -21.27 -20.50
C ARG A 466 -8.74 -22.61 -19.85
N ARG A 467 -8.06 -23.51 -20.55
CA ARG A 467 -7.79 -24.88 -20.07
C ARG A 467 -6.45 -25.04 -19.35
N VAL A 468 -5.46 -24.19 -19.64
CA VAL A 468 -4.11 -24.31 -19.06
C VAL A 468 -3.78 -23.13 -18.17
N HIS A 469 -3.77 -21.91 -18.73
CA HIS A 469 -3.30 -20.77 -17.96
C HIS A 469 -4.23 -20.41 -16.80
N LEU A 470 -5.54 -20.26 -17.05
CA LEU A 470 -6.50 -19.84 -16.03
C LEU A 470 -6.58 -20.82 -14.83
N PRO A 471 -6.64 -22.16 -15.04
CA PRO A 471 -6.64 -23.10 -13.92
C PRO A 471 -5.32 -23.12 -13.15
N MET A 472 -4.18 -22.95 -13.83
CA MET A 472 -2.86 -22.93 -13.18
C MET A 472 -2.58 -21.62 -12.45
N THR A 473 -3.12 -20.48 -12.91
CA THR A 473 -2.98 -19.18 -12.24
C THR A 473 -4.12 -18.87 -11.26
N ARG A 474 -5.12 -19.75 -11.08
CA ARG A 474 -6.30 -19.52 -10.22
C ARG A 474 -5.94 -19.06 -8.80
N THR A 475 -4.87 -19.61 -8.23
CA THR A 475 -4.41 -19.24 -6.87
C THR A 475 -3.76 -17.87 -6.85
N GLY A 476 -3.05 -17.49 -7.92
CA GLY A 476 -2.52 -16.14 -8.12
C GLY A 476 -3.63 -15.12 -8.32
N ILE A 477 -4.65 -15.46 -9.12
CA ILE A 477 -5.84 -14.61 -9.34
C ILE A 477 -6.60 -14.39 -8.03
N LEU A 478 -6.88 -15.45 -7.28
CA LEU A 478 -7.57 -15.35 -6.00
C LEU A 478 -6.75 -14.51 -5.00
N THR A 479 -5.42 -14.66 -4.99
CA THR A 479 -4.54 -13.85 -4.13
C THR A 479 -4.58 -12.39 -4.55
N ALA A 480 -4.49 -12.08 -5.85
CA ALA A 480 -4.62 -10.73 -6.38
C ALA A 480 -5.98 -10.10 -6.01
N ALA A 481 -7.07 -10.83 -6.23
CA ALA A 481 -8.42 -10.36 -5.96
C ALA A 481 -8.63 -10.03 -4.47
N ILE A 482 -8.14 -10.89 -3.57
CA ILE A 482 -8.25 -10.66 -2.11
C ILE A 482 -7.41 -9.45 -1.67
N LEU A 483 -6.19 -9.30 -2.20
CA LEU A 483 -5.33 -8.16 -1.88
C LEU A 483 -5.97 -6.84 -2.35
N VAL A 484 -6.39 -6.79 -3.62
CA VAL A 484 -7.04 -5.61 -4.20
C VAL A 484 -8.35 -5.28 -3.46
N LEU A 485 -9.16 -6.31 -3.14
CA LEU A 485 -10.40 -6.13 -2.40
C LEU A 485 -10.13 -5.40 -1.07
N VAL A 486 -9.18 -5.89 -0.27
CA VAL A 486 -8.90 -5.30 1.04
C VAL A 486 -8.26 -3.92 0.95
N ASP A 487 -7.39 -3.69 -0.02
CA ASP A 487 -6.80 -2.36 -0.23
C ASP A 487 -7.87 -1.33 -0.62
N VAL A 488 -8.83 -1.71 -1.46
CA VAL A 488 -9.97 -0.86 -1.83
C VAL A 488 -10.89 -0.59 -0.66
N MET A 489 -11.18 -1.59 0.19
CA MET A 489 -12.05 -1.41 1.35
C MET A 489 -11.51 -0.34 2.32
N LYS A 490 -10.19 -0.21 2.42
CA LYS A 490 -9.50 0.75 3.30
C LYS A 490 -9.17 2.07 2.60
N GLU A 491 -9.43 2.17 1.30
CA GLU A 491 -9.12 3.37 0.54
C GLU A 491 -10.08 4.49 0.93
N LEU A 492 -9.51 5.66 1.25
CA LEU A 492 -10.24 6.83 1.69
C LEU A 492 -10.16 7.98 0.67
N PRO A 493 -8.97 8.54 0.33
CA PRO A 493 -8.93 9.80 -0.43
C PRO A 493 -9.53 9.72 -1.84
N VAL A 494 -9.33 8.65 -2.60
CA VAL A 494 -9.97 8.52 -3.92
C VAL A 494 -11.48 8.38 -3.77
N THR A 495 -11.97 7.53 -2.85
CA THR A 495 -13.42 7.42 -2.58
C THR A 495 -14.00 8.79 -2.20
N LEU A 496 -13.37 9.46 -1.23
CA LEU A 496 -13.88 10.68 -0.64
C LEU A 496 -14.07 11.77 -1.68
N MET A 497 -13.17 11.83 -2.68
CA MET A 497 -13.14 12.87 -3.69
C MET A 497 -13.91 12.53 -4.98
N MET A 498 -14.12 11.25 -5.29
CA MET A 498 -14.70 10.81 -6.57
C MET A 498 -15.98 9.98 -6.45
N ARG A 499 -16.44 9.63 -5.23
CA ARG A 499 -17.64 8.82 -5.07
C ARG A 499 -18.87 9.54 -5.62
N PRO A 500 -19.77 8.83 -6.30
CA PRO A 500 -21.03 9.40 -6.73
C PRO A 500 -21.99 9.55 -5.54
N PHE A 501 -23.03 10.37 -5.73
CA PHE A 501 -24.06 10.56 -4.71
C PHE A 501 -24.72 9.23 -4.32
N GLY A 502 -24.90 9.01 -3.01
CA GLY A 502 -25.54 7.80 -2.48
C GLY A 502 -24.64 6.55 -2.42
N TRP A 503 -23.34 6.67 -2.73
CA TRP A 503 -22.36 5.59 -2.57
C TRP A 503 -21.33 5.95 -1.49
N ASP A 504 -21.66 5.62 -0.25
CA ASP A 504 -20.75 5.80 0.88
C ASP A 504 -20.10 4.47 1.27
N THR A 505 -18.79 4.50 1.49
CA THR A 505 -18.04 3.34 1.97
C THR A 505 -17.86 3.40 3.48
N LEU A 506 -17.47 2.28 4.09
CA LEU A 506 -17.07 2.24 5.49
C LEU A 506 -15.95 3.24 5.77
N ALA A 507 -14.94 3.35 4.90
CA ALA A 507 -13.82 4.28 5.06
C ALA A 507 -14.29 5.74 5.10
N VAL A 508 -15.15 6.12 4.16
CA VAL A 508 -15.76 7.45 4.09
C VAL A 508 -16.59 7.74 5.34
N LYS A 509 -17.45 6.80 5.76
CA LYS A 509 -18.33 7.04 6.91
C LYS A 509 -17.54 7.15 8.23
N ILE A 510 -16.47 6.36 8.37
CA ILE A 510 -15.53 6.52 9.49
C ILE A 510 -14.96 7.94 9.45
N TYR A 511 -14.47 8.39 8.30
CA TYR A 511 -13.91 9.72 8.15
C TYR A 511 -14.91 10.83 8.53
N GLU A 512 -16.14 10.77 8.04
CA GLU A 512 -17.22 11.73 8.38
C GLU A 512 -17.44 11.81 9.90
N PHE A 513 -17.71 10.68 10.56
CA PHE A 513 -17.89 10.66 12.01
C PHE A 513 -16.67 11.20 12.76
N THR A 514 -15.45 10.87 12.30
CA THR A 514 -14.23 11.38 12.94
C THR A 514 -14.04 12.88 12.71
N SER A 515 -14.46 13.41 11.57
CA SER A 515 -14.40 14.84 11.28
C SER A 515 -15.40 15.65 12.11
N GLU A 516 -16.51 15.02 12.50
CA GLU A 516 -17.53 15.57 13.41
C GLU A 516 -17.18 15.39 14.89
N GLY A 517 -16.08 14.71 15.23
CA GLY A 517 -15.68 14.39 16.60
C GLY A 517 -16.46 13.22 17.24
N GLU A 518 -17.27 12.51 16.45
CA GLU A 518 -18.11 11.38 16.87
C GLU A 518 -17.32 10.06 16.92
N TRP A 519 -16.28 10.00 17.77
CA TRP A 519 -15.37 8.85 17.90
C TRP A 519 -16.08 7.53 18.18
N LYS A 520 -17.18 7.58 18.96
CA LYS A 520 -17.97 6.40 19.33
C LYS A 520 -18.74 5.84 18.13
N MET A 521 -19.31 6.71 17.31
CA MET A 521 -20.06 6.33 16.11
C MET A 521 -19.14 5.76 15.01
N ALA A 522 -17.90 6.27 14.94
CA ALA A 522 -16.87 5.75 14.03
C ALA A 522 -16.38 4.33 14.40
N ALA A 523 -16.57 3.89 15.65
CA ALA A 523 -15.96 2.67 16.15
C ALA A 523 -16.51 1.38 15.50
N THR A 524 -17.83 1.27 15.35
CA THR A 524 -18.49 0.11 14.74
C THR A 524 -18.07 -0.12 13.28
N PRO A 525 -18.16 0.88 12.36
CA PRO A 525 -17.69 0.67 10.99
C PRO A 525 -16.17 0.42 10.92
N ALA A 526 -15.37 1.01 11.83
CA ALA A 526 -13.94 0.72 11.91
C ALA A 526 -13.64 -0.73 12.30
N LEU A 527 -14.40 -1.33 13.25
CA LEU A 527 -14.24 -2.74 13.61
C LEU A 527 -14.57 -3.68 12.45
N VAL A 528 -15.66 -3.41 11.72
CA VAL A 528 -16.03 -4.19 10.52
C VAL A 528 -14.92 -4.13 9.47
N LEU A 529 -14.35 -2.93 9.26
CA LEU A 529 -13.27 -2.74 8.32
C LEU A 529 -11.97 -3.45 8.74
N ILE A 530 -11.62 -3.41 10.04
CA ILE A 530 -10.47 -4.16 10.59
C ILE A 530 -10.68 -5.66 10.42
N ALA A 531 -11.88 -6.17 10.72
CA ALA A 531 -12.21 -7.58 10.57
C ALA A 531 -12.01 -8.05 9.12
N ALA A 532 -12.45 -7.26 8.13
CA ALA A 532 -12.19 -7.54 6.72
C ALA A 532 -10.69 -7.47 6.39
N GLY A 533 -9.97 -6.49 6.97
CA GLY A 533 -8.53 -6.31 6.81
C GLY A 533 -7.66 -7.45 7.39
N LEU A 534 -8.19 -8.24 8.32
CA LEU A 534 -7.49 -9.39 8.90
C LEU A 534 -7.46 -10.61 7.96
N VAL A 535 -8.40 -10.72 7.01
CA VAL A 535 -8.52 -11.89 6.12
C VAL A 535 -7.25 -12.16 5.30
N PRO A 536 -6.65 -11.18 4.59
CA PRO A 536 -5.42 -11.41 3.83
C PRO A 536 -4.24 -11.77 4.74
N ILE A 537 -4.19 -11.17 5.94
CA ILE A 537 -3.12 -11.43 6.91
C ILE A 537 -3.16 -12.90 7.35
N MET A 538 -4.33 -13.41 7.72
CA MET A 538 -4.51 -14.82 8.09
C MET A 538 -4.15 -15.78 6.95
N LEU A 539 -4.47 -15.42 5.70
CA LEU A 539 -4.12 -16.22 4.53
C LEU A 539 -2.61 -16.24 4.25
N LEU A 540 -1.92 -15.12 4.45
CA LEU A 540 -0.48 -14.99 4.27
C LEU A 540 0.30 -15.71 5.38
N THR A 541 -0.12 -15.56 6.64
CA THR A 541 0.53 -16.21 7.79
C THR A 541 0.27 -17.72 7.83
N GLY A 542 -0.96 -18.16 7.54
CA GLY A 542 -1.34 -19.57 7.51
C GLY A 542 -0.54 -20.40 6.49
N LYS A 543 -0.28 -19.86 5.29
CA LYS A 543 0.56 -20.53 4.26
C LYS A 543 2.03 -20.68 4.67
N THR A 544 2.51 -19.82 5.54
CA THR A 544 3.92 -19.82 5.98
C THR A 544 4.17 -20.90 7.05
N GLU A 545 3.17 -21.19 7.89
CA GLU A 545 3.28 -22.21 8.95
C GLU A 545 3.04 -23.64 8.45
N THR A 546 2.09 -23.87 7.53
CA THR A 546 1.85 -25.22 6.98
C THR A 546 3.04 -25.75 6.19
N ARG A 547 3.81 -24.86 5.55
CA ARG A 547 5.01 -25.20 4.78
C ARG A 547 6.25 -25.50 5.63
N ASN A 548 6.21 -25.15 6.93
CA ASN A 548 7.30 -25.41 7.86
C ASN A 548 7.06 -26.72 8.65
N LYS A 549 5.90 -27.36 8.47
CA LYS A 549 5.52 -28.66 9.04
C LYS A 549 5.63 -29.81 8.03
N SER A 550 5.78 -29.50 6.74
CA SER A 550 6.10 -30.46 5.65
C SER A 550 7.58 -30.37 5.32
#